data_AF-A0A2T4NTK1-F1
#
_entry.id   AF-A0A2T4NTK1-F1
#
_cell.length_a   1.000
_cell.length_b   1.000
_cell.length_c   1.000
_cell.angle_alpha   90.00
_cell.angle_beta   90.00
_cell.angle_gamma   90.00
#
_symmetry.space_group_name_H-M   'P 1'
#
loop_
_entity.id
_entity.type
_entity.pdbx_description
1 polymer ?
#
loop_
_entity_poly.entity_id
_entity_poly.type
_entity_poly.pdbx_seq_one_letter_code
_entity_poly.pdbx_strand_id
1 'polypeptide(L)'
;MQIEAQHRQAERQIRADHVGQLREHRRQAYVEFATQAADHLKQLEAASQAFAADPYSEEEALALLPAEQQFTDPAYNSAYARLCMEGPEDVAYVAASIGGALADASGAGLAWALKHRGGTPTDCPDPQGALEAAISRGKQELQRFRILTMQIIRAYGDLPEPLEVANRFRTVLNDDQGDQAPHGSVPRPSEGAQG
;
A
#
# COMPACT_ATOMS: atom_id res chain seq x y z
N MET A 1 51.69 -15.77 -7.96
CA MET A 1 51.10 -14.43 -7.74
C MET A 1 49.96 -14.07 -8.70
N GLN A 2 50.02 -14.36 -10.01
CA GLN A 2 48.96 -13.98 -10.96
C GLN A 2 47.62 -14.73 -10.72
N ILE A 3 47.68 -16.02 -10.37
CA ILE A 3 46.50 -16.86 -10.09
C ILE A 3 45.77 -16.42 -8.80
N GLU A 4 46.49 -16.05 -7.75
CA GLU A 4 45.88 -15.57 -6.48
C GLU A 4 45.21 -14.20 -6.63
N ALA A 5 45.75 -13.34 -7.50
CA ALA A 5 45.11 -12.07 -7.84
C ALA A 5 43.81 -12.29 -8.62
N GLN A 6 43.82 -13.20 -9.60
CA GLN A 6 42.62 -13.60 -10.34
C GLN A 6 41.56 -14.26 -9.45
N HIS A 7 41.97 -15.12 -8.51
CA HIS A 7 41.06 -15.75 -7.55
C HIS A 7 40.38 -14.72 -6.64
N ARG A 8 41.15 -13.79 -6.06
CA ARG A 8 40.58 -12.71 -5.22
C ARG A 8 39.69 -11.77 -6.01
N GLN A 9 39.96 -11.54 -7.30
CA GLN A 9 39.10 -10.75 -8.16
C GLN A 9 37.78 -11.49 -8.46
N ALA A 10 37.83 -12.78 -8.78
CA ALA A 10 36.65 -13.60 -9.00
C ALA A 10 35.77 -13.69 -7.75
N GLU A 11 36.35 -13.88 -6.57
CA GLU A 11 35.60 -13.89 -5.29
C GLU A 11 34.90 -12.54 -5.02
N ARG A 12 35.57 -11.42 -5.30
CA ARG A 12 34.96 -10.09 -5.17
C ARG A 12 33.80 -9.90 -6.13
N GLN A 13 33.95 -10.37 -7.37
CA GLN A 13 32.90 -10.30 -8.39
C GLN A 13 31.69 -11.14 -7.97
N ILE A 14 31.91 -12.39 -7.55
CA ILE A 14 30.83 -13.28 -7.09
C ILE A 14 30.07 -12.66 -5.91
N ARG A 15 30.78 -12.07 -4.94
CA ARG A 15 30.14 -11.39 -3.81
C ARG A 15 29.35 -10.15 -4.24
N ALA A 16 29.89 -9.36 -5.17
CA ALA A 16 29.21 -8.19 -5.71
C ALA A 16 27.93 -8.59 -6.46
N ASP A 17 28.00 -9.62 -7.31
CA ASP A 17 26.87 -10.14 -8.08
C ASP A 17 25.79 -10.70 -7.14
N HIS A 18 26.18 -11.45 -6.11
CA HIS A 18 25.25 -11.99 -5.12
C HIS A 18 24.53 -10.89 -4.32
N VAL A 19 25.25 -9.85 -3.90
CA VAL A 19 24.65 -8.68 -3.24
C VAL A 19 23.70 -7.93 -4.18
N GLY A 20 24.04 -7.83 -5.46
CA GLY A 20 23.18 -7.25 -6.48
C GLY A 20 21.85 -8.01 -6.64
N GLN A 21 21.91 -9.33 -6.72
CA GLN A 21 20.72 -10.19 -6.81
C GLN A 21 19.81 -10.04 -5.59
N LEU A 22 20.37 -10.11 -4.38
CA LEU A 22 19.58 -9.95 -3.14
C LEU A 22 18.89 -8.60 -3.06
N ARG A 23 19.53 -7.52 -3.52
CA ARG A 23 18.91 -6.18 -3.57
C ARG A 23 17.76 -6.13 -4.56
N GLU A 24 17.90 -6.76 -5.73
CA GLU A 24 16.84 -6.78 -6.74
C GLU A 24 15.60 -7.53 -6.28
N HIS A 25 15.77 -8.70 -5.65
CA HIS A 25 14.67 -9.46 -5.09
C HIS A 25 13.89 -8.68 -4.03
N ARG A 26 14.60 -7.96 -3.14
CA ARG A 26 13.95 -7.09 -2.14
C ARG A 26 13.20 -5.94 -2.79
N ARG A 27 13.79 -5.28 -3.79
CA ARG A 27 13.12 -4.21 -4.55
C ARG A 27 11.83 -4.72 -5.16
N GLN A 28 11.88 -5.87 -5.82
CA GLN A 28 10.69 -6.47 -6.40
C GLN A 28 9.62 -6.76 -5.33
N ALA A 29 10.00 -7.31 -4.17
CA ALA A 29 9.06 -7.54 -3.06
C ALA A 29 8.42 -6.23 -2.55
N TYR A 30 9.17 -5.13 -2.50
CA TYR A 30 8.66 -3.83 -2.07
C TYR A 30 7.60 -3.30 -3.04
N VAL A 31 7.85 -3.40 -4.35
CA VAL A 31 6.89 -2.98 -5.38
C VAL A 31 5.65 -3.86 -5.34
N GLU A 32 5.82 -5.18 -5.35
CA GLU A 32 4.72 -6.14 -5.33
C GLU A 32 3.80 -5.91 -4.13
N PHE A 33 4.37 -5.74 -2.94
CA PHE A 33 3.59 -5.46 -1.74
C PHE A 33 2.87 -4.11 -1.81
N ALA A 34 3.56 -3.03 -2.22
CA ALA A 34 2.96 -1.70 -2.32
C ALA A 34 1.80 -1.65 -3.34
N THR A 35 1.93 -2.37 -4.46
CA THR A 35 0.85 -2.50 -5.46
C THR A 35 -0.35 -3.23 -4.87
N GLN A 36 -0.15 -4.38 -4.23
CA GLN A 36 -1.24 -5.13 -3.58
C GLN A 36 -1.93 -4.31 -2.48
N ALA A 37 -1.15 -3.57 -1.69
CA ALA A 37 -1.69 -2.67 -0.66
C ALA A 37 -2.60 -1.61 -1.26
N ALA A 38 -2.15 -0.96 -2.34
CA ALA A 38 -2.89 0.08 -3.04
C ALA A 38 -4.19 -0.47 -3.64
N ASP A 39 -4.13 -1.65 -4.26
CA ASP A 39 -5.30 -2.30 -4.86
C ASP A 39 -6.37 -2.63 -3.80
N HIS A 40 -5.97 -3.16 -2.64
CA HIS A 40 -6.92 -3.42 -1.54
C HIS A 40 -7.50 -2.14 -0.95
N LEU A 41 -6.71 -1.08 -0.78
CA LEU A 41 -7.24 0.22 -0.33
C LEU A 41 -8.27 0.77 -1.32
N LYS A 42 -8.00 0.65 -2.62
CA LYS A 42 -8.94 1.04 -3.67
C LYS A 42 -10.23 0.21 -3.65
N GLN A 43 -10.13 -1.09 -3.40
CA GLN A 43 -11.30 -1.96 -3.23
C GLN A 43 -12.13 -1.56 -2.02
N LEU A 44 -11.48 -1.27 -0.88
CA LEU A 44 -12.15 -0.81 0.34
C LEU A 44 -12.82 0.56 0.16
N GLU A 45 -12.21 1.47 -0.61
CA GLU A 45 -12.85 2.74 -0.97
C GLU A 45 -14.10 2.53 -1.83
N ALA A 46 -14.01 1.66 -2.83
CA ALA A 46 -15.16 1.28 -3.64
C ALA A 46 -16.26 0.63 -2.79
N ALA A 47 -15.88 -0.24 -1.85
CA ALA A 47 -16.82 -0.83 -0.89
C ALA A 47 -17.49 0.25 -0.02
N SER A 48 -16.72 1.19 0.53
CA SER A 48 -17.23 2.32 1.31
C SER A 48 -18.24 3.17 0.52
N GLN A 49 -17.97 3.41 -0.76
CA GLN A 49 -18.88 4.13 -1.65
C GLN A 49 -20.15 3.33 -1.93
N ALA A 50 -20.03 2.01 -2.16
CA ALA A 50 -21.16 1.12 -2.36
C ALA A 50 -22.05 1.02 -1.10
N PHE A 51 -21.45 1.03 0.09
CA PHE A 51 -22.18 1.10 1.36
C PHE A 51 -22.96 2.41 1.53
N ALA A 52 -22.41 3.52 1.05
CA ALA A 52 -23.04 4.84 1.13
C ALA A 52 -24.02 5.15 -0.03
N ALA A 53 -24.12 4.27 -1.03
CA ALA A 53 -24.95 4.50 -2.21
C ALA A 53 -26.45 4.45 -1.91
N ASP A 54 -27.23 5.20 -2.69
CA ASP A 54 -28.70 5.13 -2.71
C ASP A 54 -29.18 4.86 -4.15
N PRO A 55 -29.76 3.68 -4.45
CA PRO A 55 -30.10 2.60 -3.52
C PRO A 55 -28.88 1.82 -3.02
N TYR A 56 -28.92 1.42 -1.75
CA TYR A 56 -27.89 0.61 -1.11
C TYR A 56 -27.80 -0.79 -1.74
N SER A 57 -26.59 -1.19 -2.15
CA SER A 57 -26.30 -2.51 -2.75
C SER A 57 -25.33 -3.29 -1.86
N GLU A 58 -25.90 -4.08 -0.93
CA GLU A 58 -25.09 -4.87 0.01
C GLU A 58 -24.21 -5.92 -0.68
N GLU A 59 -24.76 -6.61 -1.68
CA GLU A 59 -24.04 -7.67 -2.41
C GLU A 59 -22.79 -7.12 -3.09
N GLU A 60 -22.91 -5.94 -3.70
CA GLU A 60 -21.80 -5.24 -4.34
C GLU A 60 -20.77 -4.76 -3.31
N ALA A 61 -21.22 -4.16 -2.22
CA ALA A 61 -20.33 -3.68 -1.16
C ALA A 61 -19.54 -4.83 -0.51
N LEU A 62 -20.19 -5.96 -0.22
CA LEU A 62 -19.55 -7.17 0.32
C LEU A 62 -18.60 -7.84 -0.67
N ALA A 63 -18.92 -7.84 -1.96
CA ALA A 63 -18.04 -8.39 -3.00
C ALA A 63 -16.73 -7.60 -3.15
N LEU A 64 -16.73 -6.33 -2.74
CA LEU A 64 -15.58 -5.44 -2.75
C LEU A 64 -14.74 -5.50 -1.46
N LEU A 65 -15.22 -6.17 -0.40
CA LEU A 65 -14.43 -6.33 0.82
C LEU A 65 -13.35 -7.41 0.62
N PRO A 66 -12.06 -7.07 0.79
CA PRO A 66 -11.00 -8.06 0.72
C PRO A 66 -11.10 -9.03 1.91
N ALA A 67 -10.84 -10.31 1.64
CA ALA A 67 -10.86 -11.33 2.69
C ALA A 67 -9.73 -11.08 3.71
N GLU A 68 -10.07 -11.04 5.00
CA GLU A 68 -9.18 -10.64 6.10
C GLU A 68 -7.83 -11.40 6.15
N GLN A 69 -7.79 -12.65 5.68
CA GLN A 69 -6.60 -13.51 5.75
C GLN A 69 -5.54 -13.22 4.67
N GLN A 70 -5.83 -12.37 3.69
CA GLN A 70 -4.99 -12.32 2.48
C GLN A 70 -3.76 -11.42 2.58
N PHE A 71 -3.66 -10.53 3.58
CA PHE A 71 -2.68 -9.43 3.49
C PHE A 71 -1.43 -9.59 4.36
N THR A 72 -1.57 -9.95 5.64
CA THR A 72 -0.43 -10.09 6.60
C THR A 72 -0.10 -11.53 6.96
N ASP A 73 -0.76 -12.50 6.36
CA ASP A 73 -0.38 -13.90 6.55
C ASP A 73 0.69 -14.27 5.52
N PRO A 74 1.92 -14.62 5.95
CA PRO A 74 2.98 -15.06 5.05
C PRO A 74 2.60 -16.28 4.19
N ALA A 75 1.62 -17.09 4.61
CA ALA A 75 1.12 -18.22 3.84
C ALA A 75 0.31 -17.78 2.62
N TYR A 76 -0.31 -16.60 2.67
CA TYR A 76 -1.20 -16.08 1.62
C TYR A 76 -0.61 -14.90 0.86
N ASN A 77 0.34 -14.17 1.45
CA ASN A 77 1.04 -13.07 0.80
C ASN A 77 2.55 -13.30 0.73
N SER A 78 3.02 -13.82 -0.42
CA SER A 78 4.44 -14.08 -0.66
C SER A 78 5.31 -12.82 -0.68
N ALA A 79 4.75 -11.66 -1.06
CA ALA A 79 5.48 -10.40 -1.03
C ALA A 79 5.72 -9.94 0.42
N TYR A 80 4.69 -10.04 1.26
CA TYR A 80 4.81 -9.79 2.71
C TYR A 80 5.77 -10.79 3.39
N ALA A 81 5.70 -12.08 3.04
CA ALA A 81 6.64 -13.07 3.56
C ALA A 81 8.10 -12.71 3.24
N ARG A 82 8.37 -12.28 1.99
CA ARG A 82 9.70 -11.82 1.57
C ARG A 82 10.14 -10.55 2.31
N LEU A 83 9.22 -9.60 2.53
CA LEU A 83 9.49 -8.43 3.36
C LEU A 83 9.95 -8.80 4.76
N CYS A 84 9.26 -9.73 5.41
CA CYS A 84 9.60 -10.16 6.76
C CYS A 84 10.93 -10.92 6.85
N MET A 85 11.28 -11.68 5.81
CA MET A 85 12.50 -12.51 5.82
C MET A 85 13.76 -11.75 5.38
N GLU A 86 13.61 -10.80 4.44
CA GLU A 86 14.75 -10.17 3.76
C GLU A 86 14.82 -8.64 3.97
N GLY A 87 13.72 -8.03 4.41
CA GLY A 87 13.61 -6.59 4.62
C GLY A 87 14.19 -6.12 5.95
N PRO A 88 14.58 -4.83 6.05
CA PRO A 88 14.83 -4.20 7.33
C PRO A 88 13.59 -4.26 8.23
N GLU A 89 13.82 -4.35 9.54
CA GLU A 89 12.76 -4.45 10.56
C GLU A 89 11.71 -3.33 10.43
N ASP A 90 12.16 -2.09 10.21
CA ASP A 90 11.27 -0.94 10.03
C ASP A 90 10.31 -1.10 8.83
N VAL A 91 10.76 -1.75 7.75
CA VAL A 91 9.93 -2.00 6.56
C VAL A 91 8.87 -3.05 6.88
N ALA A 92 9.26 -4.12 7.56
CA ALA A 92 8.33 -5.17 7.98
C ALA A 92 7.28 -4.63 8.97
N TYR A 93 7.69 -3.74 9.89
CA TYR A 93 6.79 -3.10 10.84
C TYR A 93 5.73 -2.22 10.15
N VAL A 94 6.16 -1.38 9.20
CA VAL A 94 5.21 -0.54 8.44
C VAL A 94 4.30 -1.42 7.57
N ALA A 95 4.82 -2.49 6.96
CA ALA A 95 4.02 -3.45 6.21
C ALA A 95 2.94 -4.12 7.09
N ALA A 96 3.29 -4.53 8.31
CA ALA A 96 2.33 -5.06 9.28
C ALA A 96 1.27 -4.02 9.66
N SER A 97 1.67 -2.75 9.81
CA SER A 97 0.76 -1.64 10.13
C SER A 97 -0.26 -1.38 9.01
N ILE A 98 0.16 -1.49 7.74
CA ILE A 98 -0.76 -1.43 6.58
C ILE A 98 -1.78 -2.56 6.66
N GLY A 99 -1.33 -3.78 6.97
CA GLY A 99 -2.25 -4.92 7.05
C GLY A 99 -3.22 -4.86 8.22
N GLY A 100 -2.78 -4.36 9.39
CA GLY A 100 -3.69 -4.04 10.48
C GLY A 100 -4.73 -3.01 10.06
N ALA A 101 -4.34 -2.00 9.28
CA ALA A 101 -5.29 -1.01 8.77
C ALA A 101 -6.31 -1.60 7.77
N LEU A 102 -5.87 -2.49 6.88
CA LEU A 102 -6.75 -3.20 5.96
C LEU A 102 -7.72 -4.14 6.68
N ALA A 103 -7.24 -4.87 7.69
CA ALA A 103 -8.09 -5.77 8.49
C ALA A 103 -9.15 -4.99 9.28
N ASP A 104 -8.76 -3.89 9.94
CA ASP A 104 -9.71 -3.01 10.64
C ASP A 104 -10.76 -2.43 9.68
N ALA A 105 -10.36 -2.06 8.46
CA ALA A 105 -11.27 -1.58 7.43
C ALA A 105 -12.26 -2.68 6.98
N SER A 106 -11.77 -3.88 6.65
CA SER A 106 -12.64 -5.02 6.31
C SER A 106 -13.61 -5.34 7.44
N GLY A 107 -13.14 -5.38 8.69
CA GLY A 107 -13.99 -5.63 9.86
C GLY A 107 -15.07 -4.55 10.05
N ALA A 108 -14.73 -3.28 9.86
CA ALA A 108 -15.69 -2.18 9.91
C ALA A 108 -16.73 -2.27 8.77
N GLY A 109 -16.32 -2.62 7.56
CA GLY A 109 -17.23 -2.87 6.43
C GLY A 109 -18.19 -4.03 6.69
N LEU A 110 -17.70 -5.13 7.26
CA LEU A 110 -18.55 -6.27 7.67
C LEU A 110 -19.53 -5.86 8.78
N ALA A 111 -19.08 -5.09 9.77
CA ALA A 111 -19.94 -4.56 10.83
C ALA A 111 -21.04 -3.63 10.27
N TRP A 112 -20.72 -2.84 9.24
CA TRP A 112 -21.68 -2.00 8.54
C TRP A 112 -22.75 -2.86 7.84
N ALA A 113 -22.36 -3.86 7.06
CA ALA A 113 -23.29 -4.78 6.40
C ALA A 113 -24.25 -5.46 7.40
N LEU A 114 -23.71 -5.95 8.52
CA LEU A 114 -24.50 -6.59 9.58
C LEU A 114 -25.54 -5.65 10.22
N LYS A 115 -25.19 -4.38 10.41
CA LYS A 115 -26.10 -3.35 10.94
C LYS A 115 -27.30 -3.14 10.00
N HIS A 116 -27.10 -3.15 8.68
CA HIS A 116 -28.19 -3.01 7.70
C HIS A 116 -29.09 -4.24 7.61
N ARG A 117 -28.59 -5.44 7.92
CA ARG A 117 -29.40 -6.67 7.96
C ARG A 117 -30.29 -6.81 9.20
N GLY A 118 -30.27 -5.84 10.12
CA GLY A 118 -30.97 -5.97 11.40
C GLY A 118 -30.36 -7.04 12.31
N GLY A 119 -29.08 -7.34 12.12
CA GLY A 119 -28.32 -8.28 12.95
C GLY A 119 -28.14 -7.79 14.39
N THR A 120 -27.50 -8.61 15.22
CA THR A 120 -27.14 -8.26 16.60
C THR A 120 -26.41 -6.91 16.66
N PRO A 121 -26.66 -6.08 17.70
CA PRO A 121 -25.94 -4.83 17.88
C PRO A 121 -24.44 -5.07 17.78
N THR A 122 -23.78 -4.43 16.83
CA THR A 122 -22.32 -4.41 16.78
C THR A 122 -21.85 -3.43 17.84
N ASP A 123 -20.76 -3.74 18.55
CA ASP A 123 -20.08 -2.81 19.47
C ASP A 123 -19.44 -1.62 18.73
N CYS A 124 -19.65 -1.51 17.41
CA CYS A 124 -19.17 -0.44 16.55
C CYS A 124 -20.27 0.63 16.40
N PRO A 125 -20.22 1.74 17.15
CA PRO A 125 -21.27 2.76 17.12
C PRO A 125 -21.36 3.46 15.76
N ASP A 126 -20.24 3.60 15.06
CA ASP A 126 -20.12 4.20 13.73
C ASP A 126 -19.23 3.37 12.79
N PRO A 127 -19.78 2.31 12.16
CA PRO A 127 -19.03 1.46 11.23
C PRO A 127 -18.52 2.20 9.99
N GLN A 128 -19.26 3.22 9.53
CA GLN A 128 -18.84 4.03 8.38
C GLN A 128 -17.61 4.87 8.72
N GLY A 129 -17.68 5.63 9.82
CA GLY A 129 -16.53 6.43 10.27
C GLY A 129 -15.31 5.56 10.59
N ALA A 130 -15.52 4.37 11.15
CA ALA A 130 -14.45 3.41 11.40
C ALA A 130 -13.80 2.89 10.11
N LEU A 131 -14.59 2.56 9.08
CA LEU A 131 -14.11 2.13 7.77
C LEU A 131 -13.27 3.24 7.11
N GLU A 132 -13.82 4.46 7.02
CA GLU A 132 -13.14 5.61 6.39
C GLU A 132 -11.84 5.98 7.13
N ALA A 133 -11.83 5.92 8.45
CA ALA A 133 -10.65 6.17 9.27
C ALA A 133 -9.57 5.09 9.05
N ALA A 134 -9.97 3.82 8.97
CA ALA A 134 -9.05 2.72 8.72
C ALA A 134 -8.44 2.78 7.31
N ILE A 135 -9.23 3.10 6.28
CA ILE A 135 -8.74 3.37 4.91
C ILE A 135 -7.73 4.51 4.92
N SER A 136 -8.06 5.63 5.57
CA SER A 136 -7.19 6.81 5.65
C SER A 136 -5.85 6.50 6.30
N ARG A 137 -5.87 5.74 7.40
CA ARG A 137 -4.65 5.25 8.08
C ARG A 137 -3.86 4.32 7.16
N GLY A 138 -4.52 3.40 6.46
CA GLY A 138 -3.87 2.50 5.50
C GLY A 138 -3.13 3.26 4.38
N LYS A 139 -3.72 4.32 3.83
CA LYS A 139 -3.08 5.21 2.86
C LYS A 139 -1.84 5.91 3.44
N GLN A 140 -1.94 6.43 4.66
CA GLN A 140 -0.82 7.08 5.34
C GLN A 140 0.35 6.12 5.56
N GLU A 141 0.08 4.90 6.02
CA GLU A 141 1.11 3.88 6.20
C GLU A 141 1.69 3.38 4.88
N LEU A 142 0.88 3.26 3.81
CA LEU A 142 1.38 2.97 2.48
C LEU A 142 2.32 4.08 1.98
N GLN A 143 1.98 5.35 2.20
CA GLN A 143 2.85 6.46 1.85
C GLN A 143 4.16 6.42 2.65
N ARG A 144 4.10 6.11 3.94
CA ARG A 144 5.28 5.93 4.78
C ARG A 144 6.16 4.78 4.28
N PHE A 145 5.56 3.64 3.93
CA PHE A 145 6.24 2.49 3.35
C PHE A 145 6.98 2.85 2.06
N ARG A 146 6.31 3.59 1.16
CA ARG A 146 6.88 4.09 -0.10
C ARG A 146 8.10 4.98 0.14
N ILE A 147 8.03 5.90 1.09
CA ILE A 147 9.16 6.78 1.45
C ILE A 147 10.32 5.97 2.03
N LEU A 148 10.03 5.07 2.98
CA LEU A 148 11.05 4.27 3.68
C LEU A 148 11.80 3.35 2.70
N THR A 149 11.07 2.63 1.85
CA THR A 149 11.66 1.74 0.84
C THR A 149 12.50 2.50 -0.17
N MET A 150 12.06 3.70 -0.60
CA MET A 150 12.87 4.57 -1.46
C MET A 150 14.16 5.03 -0.80
N GLN A 151 14.13 5.39 0.49
CA GLN A 151 15.33 5.77 1.25
C GLN A 151 16.33 4.61 1.33
N ILE A 152 15.83 3.41 1.62
CA ILE A 152 16.64 2.18 1.67
C ILE A 152 17.29 1.91 0.32
N ILE A 153 16.55 2.06 -0.79
CA ILE A 153 17.09 1.85 -2.14
C ILE A 153 18.16 2.88 -2.47
N ARG A 154 17.93 4.16 -2.16
CA ARG A 154 18.94 5.22 -2.36
C ARG A 154 20.21 4.97 -1.54
N ALA A 155 20.08 4.46 -0.32
CA ALA A 155 21.21 4.09 0.51
C ALA A 155 22.05 2.93 -0.09
N TYR A 156 21.48 2.14 -1.00
CA TYR A 156 22.21 1.11 -1.74
C TYR A 156 22.98 1.64 -2.98
N GLY A 157 22.82 2.92 -3.33
CA GLY A 157 23.13 3.55 -4.61
C GLY A 157 24.60 3.78 -5.02
N ASP A 158 25.54 2.93 -4.63
CA ASP A 158 26.92 2.98 -5.17
C ASP A 158 27.13 2.18 -6.46
N LEU A 159 26.07 1.66 -7.10
CA LEU A 159 26.15 0.92 -8.37
C LEU A 159 25.11 1.41 -9.39
N PRO A 160 25.45 1.41 -10.70
CA PRO A 160 24.59 1.93 -11.75
C PRO A 160 23.27 1.13 -11.83
N GLU A 161 22.15 1.83 -11.66
CA GLU A 161 20.82 1.25 -11.73
C GLU A 161 20.39 1.01 -13.18
N PRO A 162 19.73 -0.13 -13.49
CA PRO A 162 18.95 -0.27 -14.71
C PRO A 162 17.79 0.74 -14.69
N LEU A 163 17.77 1.64 -15.67
CA LEU A 163 16.77 2.72 -15.82
C LEU A 163 15.31 2.23 -15.73
N GLU A 164 15.03 1.02 -16.19
CA GLU A 164 13.68 0.42 -16.18
C GLU A 164 13.16 0.13 -14.77
N VAL A 165 14.03 -0.38 -13.89
CA VAL A 165 13.68 -0.66 -12.49
C VAL A 165 13.44 0.63 -11.73
N ALA A 166 14.32 1.61 -11.91
CA ALA A 166 14.18 2.95 -11.32
C ALA A 166 12.87 3.64 -11.77
N ASN A 167 12.52 3.54 -13.06
CA ASN A 167 11.29 4.12 -13.60
C ASN A 167 10.04 3.41 -13.09
N ARG A 168 10.01 2.07 -13.09
CA ARG A 168 8.87 1.30 -12.55
C ARG A 168 8.66 1.57 -11.06
N PHE A 169 9.74 1.65 -10.30
CA PHE A 169 9.70 2.05 -8.89
C PHE A 169 9.13 3.45 -8.74
N ARG A 170 9.66 4.41 -9.50
CA ARG A 170 9.25 5.80 -9.43
C ARG A 170 7.77 5.99 -9.79
N THR A 171 7.24 5.24 -10.75
CA THR A 171 5.82 5.27 -11.12
C THR A 171 4.96 4.75 -9.96
N VAL A 172 5.22 3.54 -9.47
CA VAL A 172 4.44 2.92 -8.38
C VAL A 172 4.49 3.72 -7.07
N LEU A 173 5.59 4.44 -6.81
CA LEU A 173 5.72 5.30 -5.63
C LEU A 173 5.06 6.69 -5.78
N ASN A 174 4.83 7.19 -7.00
CA ASN A 174 4.31 8.55 -7.24
C ASN A 174 2.86 8.60 -7.77
N ASP A 175 2.27 7.46 -8.17
CA ASP A 175 0.93 7.41 -8.78
C ASP A 175 -0.21 7.96 -7.90
N ASP A 176 0.03 8.26 -6.62
CA ASP A 176 -0.96 8.85 -5.71
C ASP A 176 -1.08 10.39 -5.79
N GLN A 177 -0.22 11.07 -6.57
CA GLN A 177 -0.31 12.53 -6.75
C GLN A 177 -1.24 12.97 -7.90
N GLY A 178 -1.85 12.03 -8.62
CA GLY A 178 -2.63 12.31 -9.83
C GLY A 178 -4.10 12.71 -9.62
N ASP A 179 -4.68 12.48 -8.44
CA ASP A 179 -6.14 12.59 -8.25
C ASP A 179 -6.59 13.76 -7.36
N GLN A 180 -5.70 14.71 -7.07
CA GLN A 180 -6.14 16.04 -6.59
C GLN A 180 -6.57 16.88 -7.79
N ALA A 181 -7.80 16.67 -8.25
CA ALA A 181 -8.48 17.65 -9.10
C ALA A 181 -8.43 19.02 -8.39
N PRO A 182 -8.04 20.12 -9.08
CA PRO A 182 -8.05 21.43 -8.47
C PRO A 182 -9.49 21.78 -8.12
N HIS A 183 -9.75 22.06 -6.84
CA HIS A 183 -11.01 22.60 -6.35
C HIS A 183 -11.48 23.72 -7.28
N GLY A 184 -12.50 23.39 -8.07
CA GLY A 184 -13.22 24.32 -8.92
C GLY A 184 -13.68 25.48 -8.05
N SER A 185 -13.19 26.66 -8.41
CA SER A 185 -13.46 27.91 -7.72
C SER A 185 -14.97 28.14 -7.64
N VAL A 186 -15.48 28.24 -6.41
CA VAL A 186 -16.84 28.70 -6.13
C VAL A 186 -16.98 30.11 -6.70
N PRO A 187 -17.91 30.39 -7.63
CA PRO A 187 -18.16 31.75 -8.06
C PRO A 187 -18.82 32.51 -6.91
N ARG A 188 -18.17 33.63 -6.51
CA ARG A 188 -18.73 34.60 -5.57
C ARG A 188 -20.09 35.11 -6.07
N PRO A 189 -21.07 35.33 -5.18
CA PRO A 189 -22.27 36.05 -5.55
C PRO A 189 -21.90 37.51 -5.84
N SER A 190 -22.30 38.00 -7.01
CA SER A 190 -22.20 39.41 -7.36
C SER A 190 -23.17 40.22 -6.51
N GLU A 191 -22.65 40.89 -5.48
CA GLU A 191 -23.26 42.07 -4.89
C GLU A 191 -23.25 43.19 -5.95
N GLY A 192 -24.38 43.33 -6.65
CA GLY A 192 -24.67 44.46 -7.52
C GLY A 192 -25.70 45.35 -6.85
N ALA A 193 -25.21 46.32 -6.08
CA ALA A 193 -26.01 47.41 -5.53
C ALA A 193 -26.38 48.41 -6.64
N GLN A 194 -27.65 48.81 -6.61
CA GLN A 194 -28.21 50.15 -6.89
C GLN A 194 -28.09 50.77 -8.30
N GLY A 195 -29.27 51.12 -8.81
CA GLY A 195 -29.56 52.00 -9.93
C GLY A 195 -31.05 52.05 -10.15
#